data_AF-A0A225UTQ3-F1
#
_entry.id   AF-A0A225UTQ3-F1
#
_cell.length_a   1.000
_cell.length_b   1.000
_cell.length_c   1.000
_cell.angle_alpha   90.00
_cell.angle_beta   90.00
_cell.angle_gamma   90.00
#
_symmetry.space_group_name_H-M   'P 1'
#
loop_
_entity.id
_entity.type
_entity.pdbx_description
1 polymer ?
#
loop_
_entity_poly.entity_id
_entity_poly.type
_entity_poly.pdbx_seq_one_letter_code
_entity_poly.pdbx_strand_id
1 'polypeptide(L)'
;MSALCLLLLILLEAINADSMSLQNYPTQHTLSRKEKNVTRLMRKLDTVDVSKTWNGSTNTARSIEERTGISSAIVKITYNQLLKTNTHPEKYFKRIRLAKANVKLEDNSGVAHWLHYVKLYRDKNRGDHWFTDEQIINLLRNSKPETELVSFFQSLRQIPDMETFADALQRSMVLNSASSHKVMNNVWLKSRETPEEVFNILRLKDKDFEDNPLFIQWLRYAKLYGREVLAKFNVDTKLLGVELQTIKQIPDLTKFAQNIQTHLFRSDMNIARINPEDFGILLAIQHPGWRYTLNLPKTNPMYATLKAYTLQYAAERGGHHLFKQVKGLFANNEPGAAITAAMKA
;
A
#
# COMPACT_ATOMS: atom_id res chain seq x y z
N MET A 1 -20.03 14.20 8.12
CA MET A 1 -19.34 13.11 8.83
C MET A 1 -20.13 11.84 8.56
N SER A 2 -19.52 10.78 8.01
CA SER A 2 -20.21 9.53 7.70
C SER A 2 -20.08 8.52 8.85
N ALA A 3 -21.00 7.55 8.90
CA ALA A 3 -21.03 6.53 9.97
C ALA A 3 -19.77 5.64 10.02
N LEU A 4 -18.97 5.58 8.95
CA LEU A 4 -17.70 4.84 8.92
C LEU A 4 -16.71 5.30 10.00
N CYS A 5 -16.70 6.59 10.34
CA CYS A 5 -15.78 7.13 11.36
C CYS A 5 -16.08 6.59 12.78
N LEU A 6 -17.32 6.26 13.10
CA LEU A 6 -17.71 5.75 14.42
C LEU A 6 -17.42 4.24 14.57
N LEU A 7 -17.66 3.45 13.52
CA LEU A 7 -17.33 2.01 13.53
C LEU A 7 -15.81 1.75 13.59
N LEU A 8 -14.99 2.62 12.99
CA LEU A 8 -13.53 2.52 13.08
C LEU A 8 -12.96 2.81 14.48
N LEU A 9 -13.63 3.63 15.29
CA LEU A 9 -13.22 3.89 16.68
C LEU A 9 -13.53 2.69 17.59
N ILE A 10 -14.73 2.11 17.45
CA ILE A 10 -15.17 0.96 18.26
C ILE A 10 -14.29 -0.28 18.04
N LEU A 11 -13.72 -0.46 16.85
CA LEU A 11 -12.79 -1.56 16.55
C LEU A 11 -11.34 -1.32 17.02
N LEU A 12 -10.97 -0.08 17.40
CA LEU A 12 -9.61 0.27 17.82
C LEU A 12 -9.38 0.11 19.33
N GLU A 13 -10.44 0.19 20.14
CA GLU A 13 -10.33 -0.01 21.60
C GLU A 13 -10.23 -1.50 22.00
N ALA A 14 -10.66 -2.42 21.12
CA ALA A 14 -10.72 -3.86 21.39
C ALA A 14 -9.37 -4.61 21.36
N ILE A 15 -8.24 -3.92 21.17
CA ILE A 15 -6.91 -4.54 20.94
C ILE A 15 -5.89 -4.19 22.05
N ASN A 16 -6.10 -3.12 22.84
CA ASN A 16 -5.18 -2.69 23.90
C ASN A 16 -5.54 -3.29 25.28
N ALA A 17 -5.46 -4.61 25.42
CA ALA A 17 -5.78 -5.29 26.68
C ALA A 17 -4.94 -6.55 26.98
N ASP A 18 -3.60 -6.45 26.93
CA ASP A 18 -2.73 -7.19 27.87
C ASP A 18 -1.28 -6.67 27.87
N SER A 19 -0.65 -6.55 29.06
CA SER A 19 0.78 -6.19 29.20
C SER A 19 1.34 -6.44 30.62
N MET A 20 2.68 -6.42 30.77
CA MET A 20 3.49 -6.70 31.99
C MET A 20 3.59 -8.21 32.33
N SER A 21 4.62 -8.76 33.00
CA SER A 21 5.85 -8.28 33.70
C SER A 21 6.84 -9.49 33.85
N LEU A 22 8.14 -9.47 34.21
CA LEU A 22 9.27 -8.52 34.48
C LEU A 22 10.60 -9.39 34.39
N GLN A 23 11.84 -9.12 34.84
CA GLN A 23 12.48 -8.09 35.70
C GLN A 23 13.98 -7.84 35.29
N ASN A 24 14.97 -8.02 36.21
CA ASN A 24 16.42 -7.72 36.08
C ASN A 24 17.28 -9.00 36.35
N TYR A 25 18.60 -9.09 36.65
CA TYR A 25 19.78 -8.29 37.10
C TYR A 25 21.08 -9.14 36.86
N PRO A 26 22.35 -8.75 37.19
CA PRO A 26 23.07 -7.45 37.19
C PRO A 26 24.48 -7.50 36.49
N THR A 27 25.31 -6.47 36.70
CA THR A 27 26.74 -6.24 36.30
C THR A 27 27.76 -7.31 36.78
N GLN A 28 29.04 -7.38 36.35
CA GLN A 28 30.04 -6.32 36.06
C GLN A 28 31.32 -6.86 35.36
N HIS A 29 32.06 -6.04 34.56
CA HIS A 29 33.47 -6.33 34.15
C HIS A 29 34.29 -5.06 33.84
N THR A 30 35.63 -5.18 33.82
CA THR A 30 36.60 -4.07 33.76
C THR A 30 37.00 -3.63 32.35
N LEU A 31 37.04 -2.32 32.10
CA LEU A 31 37.24 -1.74 30.77
C LEU A 31 38.72 -1.54 30.35
N SER A 32 38.98 -1.84 29.08
CA SER A 32 40.25 -1.79 28.36
C SER A 32 40.73 -0.37 28.02
N ARG A 33 42.02 -0.25 27.67
CA ARG A 33 42.68 1.01 27.26
C ARG A 33 42.02 1.65 26.02
N LYS A 34 41.39 0.86 25.14
CA LYS A 34 40.67 1.34 23.95
C LYS A 34 39.35 2.02 24.33
N GLU A 35 38.62 1.43 25.28
CA GLU A 35 37.34 1.96 25.77
C GLU A 35 37.52 3.23 26.61
N LYS A 36 38.59 3.31 27.41
CA LYS A 36 38.94 4.54 28.16
C LYS A 36 39.14 5.76 27.23
N ASN A 37 39.56 5.57 25.99
CA ASN A 37 39.61 6.64 24.99
C ASN A 37 38.22 7.01 24.46
N VAL A 38 37.31 6.04 24.28
CA VAL A 38 35.90 6.30 23.93
C VAL A 38 35.21 7.08 25.06
N THR A 39 35.39 6.69 26.33
CA THR A 39 34.85 7.44 27.49
C THR A 39 35.39 8.88 27.56
N ARG A 40 36.64 9.11 27.12
CA ARG A 40 37.26 10.44 27.05
C ARG A 40 36.73 11.29 25.89
N LEU A 41 36.24 10.67 24.82
CA LEU A 41 35.46 11.34 23.77
C LEU A 41 34.03 11.65 24.23
N MET A 42 33.32 10.68 24.84
CA MET A 42 31.97 10.88 25.39
C MET A 42 31.92 12.11 26.30
N ARG A 43 32.86 12.21 27.25
CA ARG A 43 32.95 13.36 28.19
C ARG A 43 33.26 14.72 27.52
N LYS A 44 33.70 14.74 26.26
CA LYS A 44 33.84 15.96 25.44
C LYS A 44 32.63 16.23 24.54
N LEU A 45 31.70 15.27 24.44
CA LEU A 45 30.46 15.38 23.70
C LEU A 45 29.29 15.73 24.63
N ASP A 46 29.33 15.28 25.89
CA ASP A 46 28.38 15.69 26.95
C ASP A 46 28.39 17.21 27.19
N THR A 47 29.53 17.88 26.94
CA THR A 47 29.69 19.34 27.01
C THR A 47 29.14 20.09 25.79
N VAL A 48 28.64 19.39 24.78
CA VAL A 48 27.92 19.98 23.64
C VAL A 48 26.44 19.72 23.86
N ASP A 49 25.61 20.75 23.83
CA ASP A 49 24.16 20.57 23.91
C ASP A 49 23.61 19.98 22.60
N VAL A 50 23.70 18.65 22.48
CA VAL A 50 23.19 17.86 21.36
C VAL A 50 21.73 17.42 21.57
N SER A 51 21.00 18.07 22.50
CA SER A 51 19.58 17.82 22.75
C SER A 51 18.69 18.67 21.85
N LYS A 52 19.02 19.97 21.69
CA LYS A 52 18.15 20.98 21.05
C LYS A 52 18.05 20.90 19.52
N THR A 53 18.71 19.95 18.85
CA THR A 53 18.77 19.87 17.39
C THR A 53 18.54 18.48 16.79
N TRP A 54 18.17 17.47 17.59
CA TRP A 54 17.95 16.10 17.09
C TRP A 54 16.61 15.52 17.56
N ASN A 55 15.64 15.46 16.65
CA ASN A 55 14.31 14.90 16.88
C ASN A 55 14.14 13.48 16.28
N GLY A 56 15.23 12.83 15.81
CA GLY A 56 15.18 11.47 15.28
C GLY A 56 15.34 10.44 16.40
N SER A 57 14.66 9.29 16.31
CA SER A 57 14.70 8.27 17.36
C SER A 57 16.11 7.72 17.63
N THR A 58 16.44 7.54 18.91
CA THR A 58 17.64 6.80 19.33
C THR A 58 17.61 5.35 18.87
N ASN A 59 16.42 4.78 18.63
CA ASN A 59 16.25 3.42 18.15
C ASN A 59 16.60 3.30 16.65
N THR A 60 16.29 4.30 15.83
CA THR A 60 16.74 4.36 14.43
C THR A 60 18.26 4.40 14.34
N ALA A 61 18.89 5.27 15.14
CA ALA A 61 20.35 5.37 15.17
C ALA A 61 21.02 4.08 15.70
N ARG A 62 20.39 3.37 16.65
CA ARG A 62 20.88 2.09 17.18
C ARG A 62 20.70 0.93 16.19
N SER A 63 19.53 0.82 15.54
CA SER A 63 19.29 -0.19 14.49
C SER A 63 20.26 -0.02 13.31
N ILE A 64 20.60 1.23 12.97
CA ILE A 64 21.64 1.53 11.99
C ILE A 64 23.04 1.22 12.55
N GLU A 65 23.36 1.47 13.83
CA GLU A 65 24.63 1.03 14.46
C GLU A 65 24.77 -0.50 14.41
N GLU A 66 23.72 -1.25 14.78
CA GLU A 66 23.65 -2.72 14.74
C GLU A 66 23.86 -3.28 13.33
N ARG A 67 23.21 -2.71 12.31
CA ARG A 67 23.36 -3.13 10.90
C ARG A 67 24.70 -2.73 10.27
N THR A 68 25.54 -1.92 10.91
CA THR A 68 26.68 -1.27 10.22
C THR A 68 28.00 -1.16 10.98
N GLY A 69 28.01 -1.36 12.31
CA GLY A 69 29.17 -1.16 13.17
C GLY A 69 29.62 0.30 13.35
N ILE A 70 28.89 1.27 12.78
CA ILE A 70 29.18 2.70 12.91
C ILE A 70 28.44 3.25 14.13
N SER A 71 29.17 3.78 15.10
CA SER A 71 28.53 4.16 16.36
C SER A 71 27.52 5.30 16.21
N SER A 72 26.33 5.13 16.81
CA SER A 72 25.22 6.08 16.77
C SER A 72 25.59 7.49 17.23
N ALA A 73 26.60 7.63 18.10
CA ALA A 73 27.17 8.93 18.48
C ALA A 73 27.83 9.66 17.28
N ILE A 74 28.60 8.95 16.44
CA ILE A 74 29.24 9.50 15.24
C ILE A 74 28.17 9.86 14.19
N VAL A 75 27.15 9.01 14.05
CA VAL A 75 25.99 9.22 13.19
C VAL A 75 25.24 10.50 13.60
N LYS A 76 24.93 10.64 14.90
CA LYS A 76 24.28 11.82 15.48
C LYS A 76 25.09 13.10 15.24
N ILE A 77 26.41 13.08 15.46
CA ILE A 77 27.28 14.25 15.20
C ILE A 77 27.23 14.63 13.71
N THR A 78 27.34 13.63 12.83
CA THR A 78 27.34 13.83 11.37
C THR A 78 26.04 14.48 10.89
N TYR A 79 24.88 13.96 11.29
CA TYR A 79 23.59 14.56 10.92
C TYR A 79 23.42 15.98 11.48
N ASN A 80 23.80 16.23 12.74
CA ASN A 80 23.71 17.56 13.32
C ASN A 80 24.54 18.59 12.53
N GLN A 81 25.74 18.23 12.06
CA GLN A 81 26.56 19.12 11.24
C GLN A 81 25.98 19.35 9.83
N LEU A 82 25.45 18.29 9.20
CA LEU A 82 24.79 18.40 7.88
C LEU A 82 23.50 19.24 7.94
N LEU A 83 22.68 19.06 8.98
CA LEU A 83 21.46 19.83 9.21
C LEU A 83 21.76 21.30 9.56
N LYS A 84 22.76 21.57 10.42
CA LYS A 84 23.22 22.94 10.73
C LYS A 84 23.71 23.68 9.49
N THR A 85 24.43 23.00 8.59
CA THR A 85 24.92 23.57 7.32
C THR A 85 23.91 23.52 6.17
N ASN A 86 22.69 23.03 6.41
CA ASN A 86 21.65 22.75 5.41
C ASN A 86 22.17 22.04 4.14
N THR A 87 23.08 21.07 4.31
CA THR A 87 23.75 20.40 3.19
C THR A 87 22.72 19.65 2.33
N HIS A 88 22.52 20.10 1.08
CA HIS A 88 21.59 19.47 0.12
C HIS A 88 21.83 17.95 0.02
N PRO A 89 20.80 17.08 0.04
CA PRO A 89 21.01 15.64 0.16
C PRO A 89 21.85 15.02 -0.96
N GLU A 90 21.74 15.51 -2.19
CA GLU A 90 22.60 15.09 -3.31
C GLU A 90 24.10 15.41 -3.05
N LYS A 91 24.40 16.55 -2.43
CA LYS A 91 25.77 16.93 -2.05
C LYS A 91 26.31 16.03 -0.93
N TYR A 92 25.44 15.49 -0.08
CA TYR A 92 25.82 14.41 0.84
C TYR A 92 26.03 13.09 0.09
N PHE A 93 25.11 12.68 -0.79
CA PHE A 93 25.20 11.47 -1.62
C PHE A 93 26.51 11.35 -2.40
N LYS A 94 26.94 12.44 -3.05
CA LYS A 94 28.21 12.52 -3.79
C LYS A 94 29.45 12.37 -2.90
N ARG A 95 29.39 12.68 -1.60
CA ARG A 95 30.51 12.54 -0.65
C ARG A 95 30.68 11.10 -0.14
N ILE A 96 29.58 10.40 0.09
CA ILE A 96 29.54 9.08 0.72
C ILE A 96 29.91 7.91 -0.22
N ARG A 97 30.11 8.18 -1.53
CA ARG A 97 30.65 7.23 -2.54
C ARG A 97 29.89 5.89 -2.60
N LEU A 98 28.56 5.94 -2.53
CA LEU A 98 27.71 4.77 -2.34
C LEU A 98 27.28 4.08 -3.63
N ALA A 99 28.27 3.55 -4.34
CA ALA A 99 28.16 2.33 -5.14
C ALA A 99 29.56 1.90 -5.59
N LYS A 100 30.30 1.16 -4.76
CA LYS A 100 31.17 0.13 -5.33
C LYS A 100 30.19 -0.86 -5.99
N ALA A 101 30.16 -0.93 -7.32
CA ALA A 101 29.09 -1.61 -8.06
C ALA A 101 28.77 -3.02 -7.51
N ASN A 102 29.81 -3.74 -7.12
CA ASN A 102 29.81 -5.12 -6.61
C ASN A 102 29.27 -5.29 -5.17
N VAL A 103 28.96 -4.21 -4.43
CA VAL A 103 28.39 -4.27 -3.07
C VAL A 103 26.89 -4.00 -3.15
N LYS A 104 26.05 -4.87 -2.57
CA LYS A 104 24.59 -4.69 -2.63
C LYS A 104 24.10 -3.54 -1.75
N LEU A 105 22.98 -2.93 -2.08
CA LEU A 105 22.32 -1.90 -1.26
C LEU A 105 21.87 -2.40 0.11
N GLU A 106 21.38 -3.64 0.20
CA GLU A 106 20.98 -4.26 1.48
C GLU A 106 22.14 -4.40 2.48
N ASP A 107 23.36 -4.58 1.96
CA ASP A 107 24.63 -4.61 2.71
C ASP A 107 25.25 -3.20 2.88
N ASN A 108 24.79 -2.21 2.10
CA ASN A 108 25.42 -0.89 2.00
C ASN A 108 24.87 0.11 3.02
N SER A 109 25.33 -0.08 4.26
CA SER A 109 25.21 0.81 5.42
C SER A 109 24.99 2.29 5.13
N GLY A 110 25.78 2.89 4.24
CA GLY A 110 25.72 4.33 3.97
C GLY A 110 24.44 4.81 3.28
N VAL A 111 23.73 3.94 2.53
CA VAL A 111 22.53 4.39 1.79
C VAL A 111 21.35 4.53 2.75
N ALA A 112 21.25 3.65 3.76
CA ALA A 112 20.30 3.81 4.85
C ALA A 112 20.60 5.09 5.67
N HIS A 113 21.88 5.37 5.97
CA HIS A 113 22.28 6.63 6.60
C HIS A 113 21.89 7.86 5.77
N TRP A 114 22.05 7.79 4.45
CA TRP A 114 21.69 8.87 3.54
C TRP A 114 20.18 9.11 3.49
N LEU A 115 19.38 8.05 3.36
CA LEU A 115 17.92 8.16 3.33
C LEU A 115 17.35 8.69 4.65
N HIS A 116 17.91 8.26 5.79
CA HIS A 116 17.56 8.84 7.09
C HIS A 116 17.95 10.32 7.19
N TYR A 117 19.10 10.73 6.63
CA TYR A 117 19.41 12.16 6.48
C TYR A 117 18.43 12.91 5.56
N VAL A 118 18.02 12.31 4.43
CA VAL A 118 17.02 12.91 3.52
C VAL A 118 15.71 13.16 4.25
N LYS A 119 15.22 12.19 5.05
CA LYS A 119 14.06 12.35 5.92
C LYS A 119 14.24 13.54 6.87
N LEU A 120 15.32 13.56 7.66
CA LEU A 120 15.59 14.66 8.60
C LEU A 120 15.74 16.03 7.91
N TYR A 121 16.25 16.07 6.67
CA TYR A 121 16.36 17.27 5.86
C TYR A 121 14.99 17.77 5.38
N ARG A 122 14.11 16.88 4.92
CA ARG A 122 12.70 17.20 4.58
C ARG A 122 11.94 17.69 5.80
N ASP A 123 12.03 16.96 6.92
CA ASP A 123 11.40 17.30 8.20
C ASP A 123 11.79 18.72 8.64
N LYS A 124 13.10 19.02 8.65
CA LYS A 124 13.64 20.35 9.01
C LYS A 124 13.12 21.47 8.10
N ASN A 125 13.11 21.24 6.78
CA ASN A 125 12.74 22.27 5.80
C ASN A 125 11.21 22.30 5.51
N ARG A 126 10.39 21.51 6.22
CA ARG A 126 8.92 21.44 6.13
C ARG A 126 8.34 20.82 4.85
N GLY A 127 8.95 19.76 4.32
CA GLY A 127 8.27 18.86 3.37
C GLY A 127 9.11 18.30 2.22
N ASP A 128 8.51 17.34 1.51
CA ASP A 128 9.17 16.51 0.49
C ASP A 128 9.63 17.29 -0.75
N HIS A 129 9.02 18.45 -1.04
CA HIS A 129 9.38 19.29 -2.19
C HIS A 129 10.83 19.83 -2.15
N TRP A 130 11.51 19.76 -0.99
CA TRP A 130 12.92 20.12 -0.89
C TRP A 130 13.88 19.06 -1.42
N PHE A 131 13.43 17.79 -1.53
CA PHE A 131 14.16 16.71 -2.19
C PHE A 131 13.22 15.53 -2.46
N THR A 132 12.57 15.48 -3.63
CA THR A 132 11.39 14.62 -3.89
C THR A 132 11.72 13.12 -3.93
N ASP A 133 10.68 12.27 -3.84
CA ASP A 133 10.85 10.81 -3.94
C ASP A 133 11.44 10.40 -5.29
N GLU A 134 11.06 11.11 -6.37
CA GLU A 134 11.64 10.93 -7.70
C GLU A 134 13.14 11.27 -7.71
N GLN A 135 13.56 12.37 -7.08
CA GLN A 135 14.98 12.75 -6.98
C GLN A 135 15.78 11.70 -6.20
N ILE A 136 15.20 11.08 -5.16
CA ILE A 136 15.82 9.94 -4.46
C ILE A 136 15.97 8.75 -5.40
N ILE A 137 14.88 8.32 -6.06
CA ILE A 137 14.84 7.13 -6.90
C ILE A 137 15.80 7.27 -8.08
N ASN A 138 15.82 8.43 -8.75
CA ASN A 138 16.68 8.66 -9.92
C ASN A 138 18.17 8.71 -9.56
N LEU A 139 18.55 9.26 -8.38
CA LEU A 139 19.96 9.18 -7.93
C LEU A 139 20.42 7.73 -7.68
N LEU A 140 19.55 6.88 -7.14
CA LEU A 140 19.89 5.47 -6.86
C LEU A 140 19.82 4.60 -8.12
N ARG A 141 18.84 4.84 -9.01
CA ARG A 141 18.69 4.15 -10.31
C ARG A 141 19.89 4.38 -11.23
N ASN A 142 20.56 5.52 -11.13
CA ASN A 142 21.80 5.81 -11.85
C ASN A 142 23.01 4.97 -11.39
N SER A 143 22.93 4.25 -10.28
CA SER A 143 24.02 3.39 -9.79
C SER A 143 23.64 1.92 -9.59
N LYS A 144 22.33 1.59 -9.52
CA LYS A 144 21.84 0.27 -9.14
C LYS A 144 20.56 -0.17 -9.89
N PRO A 145 20.41 -1.47 -10.19
CA PRO A 145 19.26 -1.99 -10.93
C PRO A 145 17.97 -1.92 -10.09
N GLU A 146 16.83 -1.80 -10.77
CA GLU A 146 15.52 -1.57 -10.13
C GLU A 146 15.13 -2.68 -9.13
N THR A 147 15.55 -3.92 -9.37
CA THR A 147 15.39 -5.06 -8.45
C THR A 147 16.10 -4.86 -7.11
N GLU A 148 17.26 -4.22 -7.13
CA GLU A 148 18.05 -3.94 -5.92
C GLU A 148 17.48 -2.74 -5.16
N LEU A 149 16.96 -1.73 -5.87
CA LEU A 149 16.26 -0.58 -5.27
C LEU A 149 15.02 -1.04 -4.47
N VAL A 150 14.15 -1.83 -5.10
CA VAL A 150 12.90 -2.29 -4.47
C VAL A 150 13.19 -3.20 -3.27
N SER A 151 14.13 -4.14 -3.42
CA SER A 151 14.54 -5.03 -2.31
C SER A 151 15.12 -4.23 -1.13
N PHE A 152 15.93 -3.21 -1.43
CA PHE A 152 16.49 -2.31 -0.41
C PHE A 152 15.41 -1.48 0.29
N PHE A 153 14.47 -0.86 -0.44
CA PHE A 153 13.36 -0.11 0.16
C PHE A 153 12.43 -1.02 0.97
N GLN A 154 12.24 -2.27 0.59
CA GLN A 154 11.52 -3.23 1.43
C GLN A 154 12.31 -3.56 2.71
N SER A 155 13.63 -3.74 2.63
CA SER A 155 14.50 -3.93 3.81
C SER A 155 14.61 -2.69 4.71
N LEU A 156 14.21 -1.51 4.21
CA LEU A 156 14.25 -0.23 4.92
C LEU A 156 13.04 -0.04 5.84
N ARG A 157 11.90 -0.69 5.54
CA ARG A 157 10.73 -0.71 6.44
C ARG A 157 11.04 -1.30 7.81
N GLN A 158 11.98 -2.24 7.86
CA GLN A 158 12.45 -2.90 9.07
C GLN A 158 13.42 -2.03 9.92
N ILE A 159 13.63 -0.74 9.56
CA ILE A 159 14.37 0.22 10.39
C ILE A 159 13.37 1.17 11.08
N PRO A 160 13.46 1.37 12.41
CA PRO A 160 12.59 2.31 13.14
C PRO A 160 12.57 3.70 12.51
N ASP A 161 11.41 4.37 12.54
CA ASP A 161 11.10 5.67 11.93
C ASP A 161 11.22 5.74 10.37
N MET A 162 11.62 4.66 9.69
CA MET A 162 11.87 4.66 8.23
C MET A 162 10.76 4.02 7.38
N GLU A 163 9.82 3.28 7.99
CA GLU A 163 8.74 2.58 7.28
C GLU A 163 7.90 3.48 6.38
N THR A 164 7.20 4.47 6.95
CA THR A 164 6.30 5.35 6.17
C THR A 164 6.98 6.14 5.06
N PHE A 165 8.31 6.31 5.16
CA PHE A 165 9.19 6.92 4.16
C PHE A 165 9.61 5.90 3.09
N ALA A 166 9.95 4.66 3.47
CA ALA A 166 10.17 3.57 2.54
C ALA A 166 8.92 3.26 1.70
N ASP A 167 7.73 3.29 2.30
CA ASP A 167 6.46 3.12 1.58
C ASP A 167 6.23 4.24 0.56
N ALA A 168 6.69 5.46 0.85
CA ALA A 168 6.61 6.59 -0.09
C ALA A 168 7.48 6.34 -1.32
N LEU A 169 8.71 5.85 -1.11
CA LEU A 169 9.59 5.42 -2.20
C LEU A 169 8.98 4.25 -2.98
N GLN A 170 8.37 3.26 -2.33
CA GLN A 170 7.70 2.15 -3.02
C GLN A 170 6.49 2.62 -3.85
N ARG A 171 5.61 3.48 -3.30
CA ARG A 171 4.50 4.11 -4.06
C ARG A 171 5.02 4.89 -5.26
N SER A 172 6.04 5.71 -5.06
CA SER A 172 6.66 6.51 -6.12
C SER A 172 7.28 5.64 -7.22
N MET A 173 7.87 4.49 -6.89
CA MET A 173 8.33 3.52 -7.90
C MET A 173 7.17 2.91 -8.70
N VAL A 174 6.03 2.60 -8.07
CA VAL A 174 4.83 2.09 -8.79
C VAL A 174 4.24 3.15 -9.71
N LEU A 175 4.17 4.41 -9.29
CA LEU A 175 3.66 5.51 -10.13
C LEU A 175 4.59 5.82 -11.32
N ASN A 176 5.90 5.86 -11.07
CA ASN A 176 6.89 6.37 -12.03
C ASN A 176 7.58 5.28 -12.88
N SER A 177 7.19 3.99 -12.76
CA SER A 177 7.81 2.90 -13.50
C SER A 177 6.90 1.68 -13.69
N ALA A 178 6.55 1.38 -14.94
CA ALA A 178 5.85 0.15 -15.29
C ALA A 178 6.71 -1.12 -15.11
N SER A 179 8.05 -1.03 -15.21
CA SER A 179 8.93 -2.17 -14.93
C SER A 179 9.00 -2.48 -13.43
N SER A 180 8.84 -1.46 -12.57
CA SER A 180 8.72 -1.66 -11.12
C SER A 180 7.52 -2.54 -10.74
N HIS A 181 6.41 -2.54 -11.50
CA HIS A 181 5.19 -3.29 -11.15
C HIS A 181 5.44 -4.79 -10.92
N LYS A 182 6.21 -5.43 -11.81
CA LYS A 182 6.57 -6.86 -11.70
C LYS A 182 7.63 -7.10 -10.62
N VAL A 183 8.59 -6.18 -10.48
CA VAL A 183 9.65 -6.27 -9.46
C VAL A 183 9.06 -6.18 -8.06
N MET A 184 8.18 -5.20 -7.83
CA MET A 184 7.49 -4.91 -6.58
C MET A 184 6.65 -6.11 -6.12
N ASN A 185 5.83 -6.68 -7.02
CA ASN A 185 5.06 -7.89 -6.73
C ASN A 185 5.95 -9.09 -6.32
N ASN A 186 7.11 -9.27 -6.96
CA ASN A 186 8.04 -10.33 -6.60
C ASN A 186 8.75 -10.09 -5.25
N VAL A 187 8.97 -8.84 -4.85
CA VAL A 187 9.61 -8.49 -3.58
C VAL A 187 8.61 -8.61 -2.43
N TRP A 188 7.42 -8.02 -2.55
CA TRP A 188 6.34 -8.17 -1.56
C TRP A 188 6.02 -9.65 -1.28
N LEU A 189 5.90 -10.48 -2.34
CA LEU A 189 5.62 -11.91 -2.19
C LEU A 189 6.75 -12.66 -1.46
N LYS A 190 8.03 -12.29 -1.70
CA LYS A 190 9.19 -12.86 -1.01
C LYS A 190 9.26 -12.44 0.46
N SER A 191 8.94 -11.19 0.76
CA SER A 191 8.82 -10.67 2.13
C SER A 191 7.56 -11.16 2.86
N ARG A 192 6.65 -11.84 2.15
CA ARG A 192 5.36 -12.36 2.64
C ARG A 192 4.35 -11.29 3.04
N GLU A 193 4.49 -10.08 2.50
CA GLU A 193 3.54 -8.98 2.71
C GLU A 193 2.12 -9.46 2.38
N THR A 194 1.18 -9.34 3.31
CA THR A 194 -0.22 -9.62 2.99
C THR A 194 -0.72 -8.54 2.01
N PRO A 195 -1.73 -8.81 1.16
CA PRO A 195 -2.26 -7.74 0.33
C PRO A 195 -3.01 -6.67 1.13
N GLU A 196 -3.44 -6.96 2.36
CA GLU A 196 -3.86 -5.93 3.33
C GLU A 196 -2.69 -4.98 3.66
N GLU A 197 -1.50 -5.53 3.89
CA GLU A 197 -0.32 -4.70 4.14
C GLU A 197 0.14 -3.95 2.88
N VAL A 198 0.08 -4.57 1.70
CA VAL A 198 0.31 -3.84 0.44
C VAL A 198 -0.74 -2.76 0.18
N PHE A 199 -1.99 -2.91 0.67
CA PHE A 199 -3.01 -1.86 0.63
C PHE A 199 -2.64 -0.66 1.52
N ASN A 200 -2.01 -0.93 2.68
CA ASN A 200 -1.46 0.09 3.60
C ASN A 200 -0.23 0.81 2.99
N ILE A 201 0.76 0.06 2.51
CA ILE A 201 1.94 0.59 1.79
C ILE A 201 1.49 1.50 0.65
N LEU A 202 0.45 1.12 -0.10
CA LEU A 202 -0.08 1.89 -1.22
C LEU A 202 -1.04 3.03 -0.81
N ARG A 203 -1.38 3.15 0.47
CA ARG A 203 -2.29 4.16 1.06
C ARG A 203 -3.64 4.27 0.35
N LEU A 204 -4.27 3.11 0.12
CA LEU A 204 -5.52 3.00 -0.64
C LEU A 204 -6.80 3.22 0.19
N LYS A 205 -6.70 3.35 1.52
CA LYS A 205 -7.86 3.48 2.43
C LYS A 205 -8.78 4.67 2.13
N ASP A 206 -8.19 5.81 1.78
CA ASP A 206 -8.88 7.08 1.58
C ASP A 206 -8.69 7.55 0.12
N LYS A 207 -8.94 6.62 -0.83
CA LYS A 207 -8.74 6.83 -2.27
C LYS A 207 -9.89 6.27 -3.09
N ASP A 208 -10.27 7.04 -4.10
CA ASP A 208 -11.09 6.54 -5.20
C ASP A 208 -10.32 5.43 -5.95
N PHE A 209 -11.05 4.40 -6.39
CA PHE A 209 -10.48 3.22 -7.05
C PHE A 209 -10.57 3.29 -8.58
N GLU A 210 -11.45 4.13 -9.13
CA GLU A 210 -11.58 4.38 -10.57
C GLU A 210 -10.26 4.96 -11.13
N ASP A 211 -9.76 4.34 -12.20
CA ASP A 211 -8.49 4.61 -12.89
C ASP A 211 -7.22 4.76 -12.01
N ASN A 212 -7.29 4.35 -10.74
CA ASN A 212 -6.20 4.50 -9.78
C ASN A 212 -5.08 3.46 -10.03
N PRO A 213 -3.86 3.85 -10.49
CA PRO A 213 -2.81 2.92 -10.86
C PRO A 213 -2.25 2.13 -9.66
N LEU A 214 -2.36 2.68 -8.44
CA LEU A 214 -1.96 1.97 -7.23
C LEU A 214 -2.97 0.87 -6.89
N PHE A 215 -4.27 1.10 -7.11
CA PHE A 215 -5.31 0.07 -6.93
C PHE A 215 -5.18 -1.04 -7.98
N ILE A 216 -4.89 -0.70 -9.24
CA ILE A 216 -4.60 -1.70 -10.28
C ILE A 216 -3.34 -2.53 -9.96
N GLN A 217 -2.28 -1.91 -9.43
CA GLN A 217 -1.10 -2.64 -8.94
C GLN A 217 -1.44 -3.55 -7.75
N TRP A 218 -2.26 -3.07 -6.82
CA TRP A 218 -2.74 -3.86 -5.68
C TRP A 218 -3.56 -5.09 -6.11
N LEU A 219 -4.49 -4.93 -7.07
CA LEU A 219 -5.26 -6.04 -7.64
C LEU A 219 -4.36 -7.08 -8.31
N ARG A 220 -3.30 -6.64 -9.00
CA ARG A 220 -2.27 -7.53 -9.55
C ARG A 220 -1.51 -8.29 -8.46
N TYR A 221 -1.21 -7.65 -7.33
CA TYR A 221 -0.59 -8.31 -6.19
C TYR A 221 -1.53 -9.31 -5.51
N ALA A 222 -2.76 -8.91 -5.17
CA ALA A 222 -3.76 -9.79 -4.56
C ALA A 222 -4.02 -11.04 -5.41
N LYS A 223 -4.15 -10.87 -6.74
CA LYS A 223 -4.27 -11.97 -7.71
C LYS A 223 -3.07 -12.94 -7.68
N LEU A 224 -1.85 -12.42 -7.50
CA LEU A 224 -0.63 -13.23 -7.40
C LEU A 224 -0.54 -13.96 -6.04
N TYR A 225 -1.02 -13.33 -4.97
CA TYR A 225 -0.93 -13.83 -3.60
C TYR A 225 -1.93 -14.97 -3.32
N GLY A 226 -3.21 -14.80 -3.66
CA GLY A 226 -4.23 -15.84 -3.41
C GLY A 226 -5.68 -15.33 -3.44
N ARG A 227 -6.64 -16.25 -3.30
CA ARG A 227 -8.08 -15.91 -3.42
C ARG A 227 -8.74 -15.43 -2.12
N GLU A 228 -8.23 -15.82 -0.96
CA GLU A 228 -8.88 -15.59 0.35
C GLU A 228 -8.93 -14.11 0.79
N VAL A 229 -8.15 -13.27 0.11
CA VAL A 229 -7.88 -11.90 0.51
C VAL A 229 -9.13 -11.01 0.44
N LEU A 230 -9.92 -11.16 -0.64
CA LEU A 230 -11.03 -10.25 -0.93
C LEU A 230 -12.29 -10.53 -0.09
N ALA A 231 -12.37 -11.67 0.58
CA ALA A 231 -13.43 -11.97 1.53
C ALA A 231 -13.27 -11.24 2.89
N LYS A 232 -12.11 -10.59 3.13
CA LYS A 232 -11.80 -9.90 4.39
C LYS A 232 -12.03 -8.39 4.36
N PHE A 233 -12.04 -7.76 3.19
CA PHE A 233 -12.27 -6.32 3.10
C PHE A 233 -13.76 -6.00 3.10
N ASN A 234 -14.20 -5.19 4.08
CA ASN A 234 -15.56 -4.70 4.19
C ASN A 234 -15.82 -3.52 3.23
N VAL A 235 -15.60 -3.74 1.92
CA VAL A 235 -15.92 -2.81 0.83
C VAL A 235 -17.42 -2.93 0.51
N ASP A 236 -18.06 -1.84 0.09
CA ASP A 236 -19.42 -1.94 -0.45
C ASP A 236 -19.40 -2.79 -1.73
N THR A 237 -19.99 -4.00 -1.63
CA THR A 237 -19.99 -5.01 -2.69
C THR A 237 -20.63 -4.52 -3.99
N LYS A 238 -21.51 -3.51 -3.92
CA LYS A 238 -22.28 -2.98 -5.04
C LYS A 238 -21.42 -2.07 -5.91
N LEU A 239 -20.72 -1.11 -5.29
CA LEU A 239 -19.79 -0.20 -5.97
C LEU A 239 -18.57 -0.96 -6.50
N LEU A 240 -18.01 -1.87 -5.69
CA LEU A 240 -16.96 -2.79 -6.15
C LEU A 240 -17.43 -3.64 -7.34
N GLY A 241 -18.71 -4.04 -7.37
CA GLY A 241 -19.34 -4.71 -8.51
C GLY A 241 -19.26 -3.90 -9.81
N VAL A 242 -19.34 -2.57 -9.74
CA VAL A 242 -19.23 -1.61 -10.85
C VAL A 242 -17.78 -1.44 -11.29
N GLU A 243 -16.88 -1.16 -10.35
CA GLU A 243 -15.43 -1.05 -10.58
C GLU A 243 -14.90 -2.30 -11.29
N LEU A 244 -15.37 -3.48 -10.88
CA LEU A 244 -15.00 -4.75 -11.49
C LEU A 244 -15.42 -4.88 -12.97
N GLN A 245 -16.41 -4.14 -13.49
CA GLN A 245 -16.65 -4.08 -14.95
C GLN A 245 -15.59 -3.27 -15.69
N THR A 246 -15.12 -2.17 -15.12
CA THR A 246 -14.02 -1.36 -15.66
C THR A 246 -12.72 -2.16 -15.64
N ILE A 247 -12.40 -2.79 -14.49
CA ILE A 247 -11.23 -3.66 -14.33
C ILE A 247 -11.27 -4.86 -15.28
N LYS A 248 -12.46 -5.36 -15.67
CA LYS A 248 -12.57 -6.46 -16.65
C LYS A 248 -12.04 -6.11 -18.04
N GLN A 249 -11.93 -4.83 -18.40
CA GLN A 249 -11.31 -4.40 -19.66
C GLN A 249 -9.77 -4.50 -19.63
N ILE A 250 -9.15 -4.61 -18.44
CA ILE A 250 -7.70 -4.76 -18.27
C ILE A 250 -7.34 -6.25 -18.53
N PRO A 251 -6.61 -6.59 -19.63
CA PRO A 251 -6.53 -7.98 -20.11
C PRO A 251 -5.90 -8.97 -19.11
N ASP A 252 -4.95 -8.52 -18.28
CA ASP A 252 -4.36 -9.38 -17.26
C ASP A 252 -5.26 -9.57 -16.02
N LEU A 253 -6.26 -8.71 -15.81
CA LEU A 253 -7.19 -8.78 -14.68
C LEU A 253 -8.58 -9.33 -15.05
N THR A 254 -8.97 -9.38 -16.34
CA THR A 254 -10.31 -9.82 -16.79
C THR A 254 -10.87 -11.06 -16.09
N LYS A 255 -10.10 -12.17 -16.04
CA LYS A 255 -10.54 -13.41 -15.39
C LYS A 255 -10.60 -13.30 -13.86
N PHE A 256 -9.74 -12.49 -13.26
CA PHE A 256 -9.72 -12.27 -11.80
C PHE A 256 -10.95 -11.44 -11.40
N ALA A 257 -11.17 -10.30 -12.05
CA ALA A 257 -12.31 -9.43 -11.79
C ALA A 257 -13.66 -10.10 -12.08
N GLN A 258 -13.77 -10.89 -13.16
CA GLN A 258 -14.97 -11.70 -13.40
C GLN A 258 -15.22 -12.70 -12.26
N ASN A 259 -14.20 -13.42 -11.78
CA ASN A 259 -14.38 -14.37 -10.67
C ASN A 259 -14.87 -13.66 -9.40
N ILE A 260 -14.26 -12.53 -9.02
CA ILE A 260 -14.66 -11.75 -7.83
C ILE A 260 -16.11 -11.31 -7.96
N GLN A 261 -16.46 -10.67 -9.08
CA GLN A 261 -17.82 -10.20 -9.36
C GLN A 261 -18.84 -11.35 -9.29
N THR A 262 -18.46 -12.55 -9.76
CA THR A 262 -19.32 -13.75 -9.72
C THR A 262 -19.56 -14.24 -8.29
N HIS A 263 -18.56 -14.09 -7.39
CA HIS A 263 -18.69 -14.39 -5.95
C HIS A 263 -19.49 -13.32 -5.20
N LEU A 264 -19.29 -12.03 -5.50
CA LEU A 264 -20.09 -10.94 -4.91
C LEU A 264 -21.57 -11.10 -5.26
N PHE A 265 -21.89 -11.26 -6.54
CA PHE A 265 -23.28 -11.46 -7.00
C PHE A 265 -23.93 -12.70 -6.36
N ARG A 266 -23.16 -13.77 -6.09
CA ARG A 266 -23.66 -14.93 -5.33
C ARG A 266 -24.00 -14.61 -3.87
N SER A 267 -23.21 -13.77 -3.23
CA SER A 267 -23.48 -13.28 -1.87
C SER A 267 -24.78 -12.49 -1.85
N ASP A 268 -24.90 -11.51 -2.76
CA ASP A 268 -26.09 -10.66 -2.90
C ASP A 268 -27.37 -11.49 -3.14
N MET A 269 -27.30 -12.48 -4.06
CA MET A 269 -28.44 -13.34 -4.41
C MET A 269 -28.86 -14.34 -3.32
N ASN A 270 -27.91 -14.91 -2.56
CA ASN A 270 -28.17 -16.06 -1.68
C ASN A 270 -28.18 -15.70 -0.19
N ILE A 271 -27.35 -14.74 0.23
CA ILE A 271 -27.29 -14.25 1.61
C ILE A 271 -28.23 -13.05 1.76
N ALA A 272 -28.03 -11.99 0.97
CA ALA A 272 -28.84 -10.77 1.05
C ALA A 272 -30.22 -10.87 0.34
N ARG A 273 -30.45 -11.94 -0.44
CA ARG A 273 -31.69 -12.24 -1.18
C ARG A 273 -32.13 -11.14 -2.16
N ILE A 274 -31.17 -10.39 -2.67
CA ILE A 274 -31.36 -9.30 -3.63
C ILE A 274 -31.74 -9.89 -5.01
N ASN A 275 -32.83 -9.40 -5.61
CA ASN A 275 -33.21 -9.73 -6.99
C ASN A 275 -32.68 -8.66 -8.00
N PRO A 276 -32.80 -8.86 -9.32
CA PRO A 276 -32.26 -7.91 -10.31
C PRO A 276 -32.88 -6.50 -10.28
N GLU A 277 -34.14 -6.32 -9.86
CA GLU A 277 -34.76 -5.01 -9.67
C GLU A 277 -34.17 -4.30 -8.43
N ASP A 278 -34.10 -4.99 -7.29
CA ASP A 278 -33.48 -4.45 -6.07
C ASP A 278 -32.00 -4.10 -6.28
N PHE A 279 -31.26 -4.96 -6.98
CA PHE A 279 -29.87 -4.70 -7.35
C PHE A 279 -29.75 -3.47 -8.27
N GLY A 280 -30.68 -3.30 -9.21
CA GLY A 280 -30.73 -2.13 -10.08
C GLY A 280 -31.04 -0.81 -9.36
N ILE A 281 -31.84 -0.87 -8.27
CA ILE A 281 -32.08 0.25 -7.35
C ILE A 281 -30.81 0.55 -6.54
N LEU A 282 -30.17 -0.49 -6.01
CA LEU A 282 -28.94 -0.40 -5.20
C LEU A 282 -27.72 0.13 -5.97
N LEU A 283 -27.68 -0.01 -7.29
CA LEU A 283 -26.68 0.64 -8.15
C LEU A 283 -26.95 2.13 -8.40
N ALA A 284 -28.15 2.63 -8.15
CA ALA A 284 -28.60 3.98 -8.51
C ALA A 284 -29.37 4.66 -7.37
N ILE A 285 -28.88 4.54 -6.12
CA ILE A 285 -29.53 5.02 -4.89
C ILE A 285 -29.94 6.51 -4.94
N GLN A 286 -29.25 7.34 -5.73
CA GLN A 286 -29.57 8.76 -5.92
C GLN A 286 -30.72 9.02 -6.92
N HIS A 287 -31.31 7.99 -7.52
CA HIS A 287 -32.32 8.09 -8.57
C HIS A 287 -33.55 7.20 -8.32
N PRO A 288 -34.76 7.60 -8.76
CA PRO A 288 -35.98 6.84 -8.52
C PRO A 288 -36.09 5.59 -9.41
N GLY A 289 -35.48 4.50 -8.95
CA GLY A 289 -35.73 3.13 -9.45
C GLY A 289 -34.73 2.62 -10.51
N TRP A 290 -34.58 1.29 -10.57
CA TRP A 290 -33.69 0.54 -11.45
C TRP A 290 -33.78 0.89 -12.95
N ARG A 291 -34.92 1.42 -13.40
CA ARG A 291 -35.11 1.87 -14.79
C ARG A 291 -34.13 2.99 -15.18
N TYR A 292 -33.68 3.81 -14.22
CA TYR A 292 -32.60 4.77 -14.45
C TYR A 292 -31.35 4.07 -15.00
N THR A 293 -30.90 3.02 -14.31
CA THR A 293 -29.70 2.22 -14.63
C THR A 293 -29.78 1.57 -16.02
N LEU A 294 -30.99 1.33 -16.54
CA LEU A 294 -31.21 0.81 -17.89
C LEU A 294 -31.23 1.87 -19.00
N ASN A 295 -31.50 3.13 -18.66
CA ASN A 295 -31.48 4.26 -19.60
C ASN A 295 -30.06 4.82 -19.80
N LEU A 296 -29.09 4.39 -18.99
CA LEU A 296 -27.68 4.71 -19.16
C LEU A 296 -27.12 4.10 -20.47
N PRO A 297 -26.09 4.72 -21.08
CA PRO A 297 -25.40 4.15 -22.25
C PRO A 297 -24.93 2.72 -21.99
N LYS A 298 -24.95 1.85 -23.02
CA LYS A 298 -24.50 0.44 -22.90
C LYS A 298 -23.01 0.28 -22.54
N THR A 299 -22.23 1.36 -22.70
CA THR A 299 -20.83 1.48 -22.29
C THR A 299 -20.66 1.87 -20.81
N ASN A 300 -21.71 2.32 -20.13
CA ASN A 300 -21.65 2.73 -18.73
C ASN A 300 -21.45 1.50 -17.81
N PRO A 301 -20.48 1.54 -16.87
CA PRO A 301 -20.23 0.44 -15.95
C PRO A 301 -21.45 -0.03 -15.13
N MET A 302 -22.35 0.87 -14.72
CA MET A 302 -23.56 0.49 -13.95
C MET A 302 -24.54 -0.33 -14.81
N TYR A 303 -24.79 0.07 -16.07
CA TYR A 303 -25.59 -0.72 -17.01
C TYR A 303 -24.97 -2.11 -17.24
N ALA A 304 -23.65 -2.16 -17.46
CA ALA A 304 -22.93 -3.42 -17.64
C ALA A 304 -23.02 -4.32 -16.40
N THR A 305 -22.98 -3.74 -15.20
CA THR A 305 -23.10 -4.45 -13.91
C THR A 305 -24.49 -5.03 -13.71
N LEU A 306 -25.53 -4.23 -13.90
CA LEU A 306 -26.93 -4.69 -13.80
C LEU A 306 -27.23 -5.79 -14.83
N LYS A 307 -26.76 -5.63 -16.08
CA LYS A 307 -26.88 -6.66 -17.11
C LYS A 307 -26.16 -7.97 -16.74
N ALA A 308 -24.94 -7.89 -16.20
CA ALA A 308 -24.19 -9.06 -15.77
C ALA A 308 -24.85 -9.78 -14.58
N TYR A 309 -25.33 -9.02 -13.59
CA TYR A 309 -26.08 -9.55 -12.44
C TYR A 309 -27.34 -10.29 -12.88
N THR A 310 -28.17 -9.64 -13.71
CA THR A 310 -29.42 -10.20 -14.24
C THR A 310 -29.18 -11.50 -15.03
N LEU A 311 -28.10 -11.55 -15.82
CA LEU A 311 -27.71 -12.76 -16.55
C LEU A 311 -27.24 -13.89 -15.63
N GLN A 312 -26.50 -13.59 -14.56
CA GLN A 312 -26.09 -14.61 -13.59
C GLN A 312 -27.28 -15.10 -12.75
N TYR A 313 -28.19 -14.20 -12.33
CA TYR A 313 -29.43 -14.55 -11.64
C TYR A 313 -30.28 -15.52 -12.47
N ALA A 314 -30.51 -15.18 -13.75
CA ALA A 314 -31.26 -16.02 -14.68
C ALA A 314 -30.63 -17.42 -14.88
N ALA A 315 -29.30 -17.53 -14.83
CA ALA A 315 -28.58 -18.79 -14.96
C ALA A 315 -28.57 -19.63 -13.67
N GLU A 316 -28.44 -19.01 -12.50
CA GLU A 316 -28.36 -19.71 -11.20
C GLU A 316 -29.73 -20.02 -10.58
N ARG A 317 -30.80 -19.30 -10.96
CA ARG A 317 -32.18 -19.60 -10.55
C ARG A 317 -32.96 -20.36 -11.63
N GLY A 318 -33.07 -19.81 -12.84
CA GLY A 318 -33.89 -20.36 -13.93
C GLY A 318 -33.13 -21.23 -14.95
N GLY A 319 -31.86 -21.52 -14.71
CA GLY A 319 -31.04 -22.41 -15.53
C GLY A 319 -30.81 -21.94 -16.98
N HIS A 320 -30.40 -22.89 -17.83
CA HIS A 320 -29.94 -22.59 -19.19
C HIS A 320 -31.01 -22.01 -20.11
N HIS A 321 -32.29 -22.37 -19.92
CA HIS A 321 -33.40 -21.85 -20.72
C HIS A 321 -33.65 -20.37 -20.42
N LEU A 322 -33.83 -20.01 -19.14
CA LEU A 322 -34.09 -18.62 -18.78
C LEU A 322 -32.87 -17.72 -19.06
N PHE A 323 -31.65 -18.21 -18.83
CA PHE A 323 -30.43 -17.52 -19.25
C PHE A 323 -30.44 -17.16 -20.74
N LYS A 324 -30.83 -18.09 -21.62
CA LYS A 324 -30.95 -17.84 -23.07
C LYS A 324 -32.02 -16.78 -23.37
N GLN A 325 -33.19 -16.87 -22.75
CA GLN A 325 -34.29 -15.91 -22.92
C GLN A 325 -33.86 -14.49 -22.48
N VAL A 326 -33.35 -14.34 -21.26
CA VAL A 326 -32.88 -13.05 -20.70
C VAL A 326 -31.73 -12.47 -21.53
N LYS A 327 -30.80 -13.31 -22.01
CA LYS A 327 -29.74 -12.89 -22.93
C LYS A 327 -30.27 -12.40 -24.28
N GLY A 328 -31.32 -13.02 -24.82
CA GLY A 328 -32.00 -12.58 -26.03
C GLY A 328 -32.66 -11.21 -25.87
N LEU A 329 -33.42 -11.01 -24.79
CA LEU A 329 -34.05 -9.72 -24.47
C LEU A 329 -33.00 -8.59 -24.33
N PHE A 330 -31.85 -8.85 -23.70
CA PHE A 330 -30.73 -7.90 -23.64
C PHE A 330 -29.98 -7.68 -24.97
N ALA A 331 -30.20 -8.52 -25.99
CA ALA A 331 -29.68 -8.33 -27.35
C ALA A 331 -30.67 -7.51 -28.20
N ASN A 332 -31.97 -7.80 -28.09
CA ASN A 332 -33.07 -7.12 -28.76
C ASN A 332 -33.33 -5.68 -28.27
N ASN A 333 -32.54 -5.18 -27.31
CA ASN A 333 -32.74 -3.88 -26.66
C ASN A 333 -34.00 -3.79 -25.77
N GLU A 334 -34.39 -4.90 -25.14
CA GLU A 334 -35.52 -5.01 -24.21
C GLU A 334 -35.06 -5.26 -22.75
N PRO A 335 -34.17 -4.43 -22.16
CA PRO A 335 -33.56 -4.74 -20.86
C PRO A 335 -34.58 -4.73 -19.70
N GLY A 336 -35.69 -3.99 -19.84
CA GLY A 336 -36.80 -4.02 -18.88
C GLY A 336 -37.48 -5.40 -18.84
N ALA A 337 -37.81 -5.95 -20.01
CA ALA A 337 -38.35 -7.30 -20.13
C ALA A 337 -37.34 -8.36 -19.67
N ALA A 338 -36.04 -8.14 -19.89
CA ALA A 338 -34.97 -9.04 -19.43
C ALA A 338 -34.94 -9.17 -17.89
N ILE A 339 -35.08 -8.07 -17.16
CA ILE A 339 -35.18 -8.07 -15.68
C ILE A 339 -36.50 -8.72 -15.22
N THR A 340 -37.64 -8.32 -15.79
CA THR A 340 -38.95 -8.90 -15.45
C THR A 340 -39.06 -10.39 -15.81
N ALA A 341 -38.29 -10.89 -16.78
CA ALA A 341 -38.17 -12.32 -17.06
C ALA A 341 -37.26 -13.03 -16.05
N ALA A 342 -36.11 -12.45 -15.70
CA ALA A 342 -35.18 -13.01 -14.72
C ALA A 342 -35.80 -13.16 -13.31
N MET A 343 -36.71 -12.26 -12.92
CA MET A 343 -37.42 -12.29 -11.63
C MET A 343 -38.51 -13.36 -11.50
N LYS A 344 -38.78 -14.15 -12.55
CA LYS A 344 -39.77 -15.25 -12.54
C LYS A 344 -39.14 -16.62 -12.22
N ALA A 345 -38.03 -16.62 -11.47
CA ALA A 345 -37.15 -17.76 -11.23
C ALA A 345 -36.78 -17.95 -9.75
#